data_AF-A0A351ZYC5-F1
#
_entry.id   AF-A0A351ZYC5-F1
#
_cell.length_a   1.000
_cell.length_b   1.000
_cell.length_c   1.000
_cell.angle_alpha   90.00
_cell.angle_beta   90.00
_cell.angle_gamma   90.00
#
_symmetry.space_group_name_H-M   'P 1'
#
loop_
_entity.id
_entity.type
_entity.pdbx_description
1 polymer ?
#
loop_
_entity_poly.entity_id
_entity_poly.type
_entity_poly.pdbx_seq_one_letter_code
_entity_poly.pdbx_strand_id
1 'polypeptide(L)'
;MPTHRLPRFLVALTLVCSALPATLLGQTLPIETRELKMQGATSGTISLTVPATVGTPYTLTLPSAVPGNGSLIYSNTTTGGLAWSNTPSASGWSLRWNGTALEWFDPAGASNPNWSLTGNALSTTGVLGATTNQNISFITNNLERMSISSDGIIGIKDGTNGGLTTNVGKSTGTVNLLGT
;
A
#
# COMPACT_ATOMS: atom_id res chain seq x y z
N MET A 1 61.75 -44.96 -38.20
CA MET A 1 61.31 -44.52 -36.85
C MET A 1 60.11 -43.61 -36.99
N PRO A 2 58.89 -44.01 -36.56
CA PRO A 2 57.85 -43.00 -36.31
C PRO A 2 56.97 -43.34 -35.10
N THR A 3 57.15 -42.70 -33.95
CA THR A 3 56.15 -42.75 -32.85
C THR A 3 56.22 -41.52 -31.94
N HIS A 4 55.89 -40.33 -32.48
CA HIS A 4 55.67 -39.13 -31.64
C HIS A 4 54.29 -38.47 -31.84
N ARG A 5 53.38 -39.11 -32.57
CA ARG A 5 52.05 -38.53 -32.86
C ARG A 5 50.95 -38.96 -31.88
N LEU A 6 51.06 -40.13 -31.26
CA LEU A 6 50.11 -40.59 -30.23
C LEU A 6 50.08 -39.74 -28.94
N PRO A 7 51.22 -39.38 -28.31
CA PRO A 7 51.17 -38.65 -27.04
C PRO A 7 50.64 -37.22 -27.20
N ARG A 8 50.89 -36.59 -28.35
CA ARG A 8 50.34 -35.26 -28.67
C ARG A 8 48.83 -35.28 -28.86
N PHE A 9 48.28 -36.35 -29.44
CA PHE A 9 46.85 -36.49 -29.64
C PHE A 9 46.11 -36.77 -28.32
N LEU A 10 46.69 -37.57 -27.44
CA LEU A 10 46.12 -37.83 -26.11
C LEU A 10 46.15 -36.59 -25.19
N VAL A 11 47.23 -35.81 -25.21
CA VAL A 11 47.33 -34.55 -24.44
C VAL A 11 46.35 -33.50 -24.98
N ALA A 12 46.19 -33.40 -26.30
CA ALA A 12 45.20 -32.51 -26.89
C ALA A 12 43.76 -32.92 -26.54
N LEU A 13 43.44 -34.22 -26.58
CA LEU A 13 42.10 -34.73 -26.28
C LEU A 13 41.74 -34.58 -24.80
N THR A 14 42.69 -34.77 -23.88
CA THR A 14 42.46 -34.55 -22.44
C THR A 14 42.34 -33.07 -22.09
N LEU A 15 43.10 -32.18 -22.75
CA LEU A 15 42.99 -30.72 -22.56
C LEU A 15 41.66 -30.16 -23.10
N VAL A 16 41.12 -30.75 -24.18
CA VAL A 16 39.81 -30.38 -24.73
C VAL A 16 38.67 -30.95 -23.86
N CYS A 17 38.83 -32.15 -23.31
CA CYS A 17 37.82 -32.81 -22.46
C CYS A 17 37.74 -32.19 -21.05
N SER A 18 38.82 -31.62 -20.51
CA SER A 18 38.79 -30.91 -19.22
C SER A 18 38.26 -29.47 -19.31
N ALA A 19 38.16 -28.91 -20.52
CA ALA A 19 37.57 -27.58 -20.77
C ALA A 19 36.04 -27.62 -21.00
N LEU A 20 35.43 -28.81 -21.07
CA LEU A 20 34.00 -29.06 -21.28
C LEU A 20 33.50 -30.00 -20.16
N PRO A 21 33.00 -29.57 -18.98
CA PRO A 21 32.32 -28.31 -18.64
C PRO A 21 32.64 -27.79 -17.20
N ALA A 22 33.53 -26.82 -17.04
CA ALA A 22 33.51 -25.98 -15.83
C ALA A 22 32.38 -24.91 -15.89
N THR A 23 31.63 -24.88 -16.99
CA THR A 23 30.55 -23.91 -17.24
C THR A 23 29.15 -24.42 -16.91
N LEU A 24 29.02 -25.59 -16.25
CA LEU A 24 27.72 -26.14 -15.81
C LEU A 24 27.44 -25.99 -14.31
N LEU A 25 28.28 -25.27 -13.56
CA LEU A 25 27.99 -24.85 -12.18
C LEU A 25 27.90 -23.32 -12.14
N GLY A 26 26.74 -22.82 -12.59
CA GLY A 26 26.44 -21.40 -12.69
C GLY A 26 26.29 -20.93 -14.14
N GLN A 27 25.30 -21.47 -14.88
CA GLN A 27 24.78 -20.79 -16.06
C GLN A 27 24.20 -19.44 -15.62
N THR A 28 25.04 -18.42 -15.56
CA THR A 28 24.61 -17.04 -15.69
C THR A 28 24.38 -16.83 -17.19
N LEU A 29 23.12 -17.00 -17.62
CA LEU A 29 22.71 -16.51 -18.93
C LEU A 29 23.11 -15.02 -18.99
N PRO A 30 23.83 -14.57 -20.02
CA PRO A 30 24.20 -13.16 -20.13
C PRO A 30 22.91 -12.34 -20.15
N ILE A 31 22.82 -11.35 -19.25
CA ILE A 31 21.69 -10.44 -19.15
C ILE A 31 21.78 -9.46 -20.33
N GLU A 32 21.35 -9.90 -21.51
CA GLU A 32 21.38 -9.03 -22.68
C GLU A 32 20.13 -8.13 -22.68
N THR A 33 20.34 -6.87 -22.28
CA THR A 33 19.47 -5.68 -22.41
C THR A 33 18.38 -5.34 -21.35
N ARG A 34 18.23 -6.02 -20.21
CA ARG A 34 17.29 -5.65 -19.12
C ARG A 34 17.78 -6.06 -17.73
N GLU A 35 18.57 -5.21 -17.06
CA GLU A 35 19.31 -5.54 -15.83
C GLU A 35 18.45 -5.55 -14.55
N LEU A 36 18.63 -6.57 -13.70
CA LEU A 36 18.36 -6.50 -12.26
C LEU A 36 19.61 -5.93 -11.57
N LYS A 37 19.65 -4.61 -11.36
CA LYS A 37 20.80 -3.92 -10.77
C LYS A 37 20.79 -4.04 -9.24
N MET A 38 21.89 -4.51 -8.66
CA MET A 38 22.18 -4.45 -7.23
C MET A 38 23.47 -3.64 -7.05
N GLN A 39 23.39 -2.37 -6.63
CA GLN A 39 24.55 -1.46 -6.54
C GLN A 39 24.71 -0.88 -5.12
N GLY A 40 25.94 -0.81 -4.62
CA GLY A 40 26.30 -0.24 -3.31
C GLY A 40 27.71 -0.64 -2.87
N ALA A 41 28.36 0.17 -2.01
CA ALA A 41 29.71 -0.09 -1.48
C ALA A 41 29.72 -1.02 -0.23
N THR A 42 28.54 -1.38 0.27
CA THR A 42 28.32 -2.33 1.36
C THR A 42 27.41 -3.45 0.87
N SER A 43 27.81 -4.70 1.07
CA SER A 43 27.04 -5.87 0.65
C SER A 43 25.74 -6.01 1.44
N GLY A 44 24.62 -6.22 0.73
CA GLY A 44 23.33 -6.66 1.27
C GLY A 44 22.69 -7.67 0.32
N THR A 45 21.74 -8.48 0.79
CA THR A 45 21.02 -9.47 -0.04
C THR A 45 19.62 -8.96 -0.40
N ILE A 46 19.24 -9.04 -1.67
CA ILE A 46 17.84 -8.98 -2.09
C ILE A 46 17.37 -10.42 -2.24
N SER A 47 16.51 -10.87 -1.32
CA SER A 47 15.92 -12.21 -1.37
C SER A 47 14.49 -12.13 -1.91
N LEU A 48 14.25 -12.77 -3.06
CA LEU A 48 12.90 -13.04 -3.55
C LEU A 48 12.55 -14.48 -3.17
N THR A 49 11.88 -14.63 -2.03
CA THR A 49 11.56 -15.95 -1.48
C THR A 49 10.10 -16.28 -1.77
N VAL A 50 9.86 -17.38 -2.48
CA VAL A 50 8.51 -17.92 -2.64
C VAL A 50 8.05 -18.57 -1.31
N PRO A 51 6.74 -18.56 -0.99
CA PRO A 51 6.23 -19.28 0.17
C PRO A 51 6.62 -20.76 0.15
N ALA A 52 6.85 -21.36 1.33
CA ALA A 52 7.27 -22.76 1.47
C ALA A 52 6.27 -23.77 0.87
N THR A 53 5.00 -23.38 0.76
CA THR A 53 3.96 -24.14 0.08
C THR A 53 3.27 -23.23 -0.93
N VAL A 54 3.29 -23.61 -2.21
CA VAL A 54 2.55 -22.93 -3.27
C VAL A 54 1.46 -23.88 -3.75
N GLY A 55 0.20 -23.64 -3.38
CA GLY A 55 -0.92 -24.53 -3.72
C GLY A 55 -1.19 -24.64 -5.22
N THR A 56 -0.89 -23.58 -5.98
CA THR A 56 -0.93 -23.56 -7.45
C THR A 56 0.17 -22.64 -7.95
N PRO A 57 1.07 -23.08 -8.85
CA PRO A 57 2.09 -22.21 -9.42
C PRO A 57 1.44 -20.99 -10.07
N TYR A 58 1.99 -19.80 -9.82
CA TYR A 58 1.54 -18.57 -10.45
C TYR A 58 2.76 -17.74 -10.88
N THR A 59 2.58 -16.95 -11.94
CA THR A 59 3.62 -16.08 -12.46
C THR A 59 3.32 -14.64 -12.06
N LEU A 60 4.28 -14.00 -11.38
CA LEU A 60 4.23 -12.55 -11.18
C LEU A 60 4.61 -11.84 -12.46
N THR A 61 3.63 -11.19 -13.10
CA THR A 61 3.88 -10.42 -14.33
C THR A 61 3.89 -8.94 -13.98
N LEU A 62 5.05 -8.30 -14.13
CA LEU A 62 5.19 -6.85 -13.97
C LEU A 62 4.37 -6.11 -15.05
N PRO A 63 3.84 -4.92 -14.74
CA PRO A 63 3.16 -4.11 -15.74
C PRO A 63 4.15 -3.68 -16.85
N SER A 64 3.71 -3.73 -18.10
CA SER A 64 4.53 -3.31 -19.25
C SER A 64 4.59 -1.78 -19.44
N ALA A 65 3.62 -1.05 -18.85
CA ALA A 65 3.58 0.40 -18.89
C ALA A 65 4.56 1.02 -17.87
N VAL A 66 5.17 2.14 -18.23
CA VAL A 66 5.95 2.98 -17.31
C VAL A 66 4.98 3.74 -16.42
N PRO A 67 5.13 3.70 -15.08
CA PRO A 67 4.26 4.45 -14.19
C PRO A 67 4.60 5.95 -14.21
N GLY A 68 3.64 6.80 -13.83
CA GLY A 68 3.95 8.16 -13.41
C GLY A 68 4.64 8.19 -12.04
N ASN A 69 5.23 9.33 -11.69
CA ASN A 69 5.97 9.51 -10.44
C ASN A 69 5.10 9.17 -9.21
N GLY A 70 5.66 8.47 -8.22
CA GLY A 70 4.97 8.15 -6.97
C GLY A 70 3.97 6.97 -7.05
N SER A 71 3.86 6.30 -8.20
CA SER A 71 3.02 5.09 -8.32
C SER A 71 3.65 3.91 -7.58
N LEU A 72 2.81 3.00 -7.06
CA LEU A 72 3.24 1.77 -6.37
C LEU A 72 2.88 0.54 -7.19
N ILE A 73 3.67 -0.53 -7.11
CA ILE A 73 3.31 -1.84 -7.66
C ILE A 73 2.48 -2.61 -6.63
N TYR A 74 1.39 -3.23 -7.06
CA TYR A 74 0.57 -4.09 -6.21
C TYR A 74 0.04 -5.31 -6.97
N SER A 75 -0.34 -6.36 -6.24
CA SER A 75 -1.02 -7.52 -6.83
C SER A 75 -2.45 -7.15 -7.16
N ASN A 76 -2.78 -7.13 -8.45
CA ASN A 76 -4.10 -6.75 -8.95
C ASN A 76 -5.02 -7.95 -9.21
N THR A 77 -4.47 -9.17 -9.10
CA THR A 77 -5.23 -10.41 -9.28
C THR A 77 -4.80 -11.43 -8.25
N THR A 78 -5.62 -12.46 -8.05
CA THR A 78 -5.29 -13.62 -7.23
C THR A 78 -4.35 -14.61 -7.94
N THR A 79 -4.05 -14.39 -9.22
CA THR A 79 -3.26 -15.28 -10.09
C THR A 79 -1.92 -14.68 -10.50
N GLY A 80 -1.46 -13.63 -9.82
CA GLY A 80 -0.10 -13.08 -9.99
C GLY A 80 0.05 -11.91 -10.96
N GLY A 81 -1.02 -11.40 -11.55
CA GLY A 81 -0.98 -10.13 -12.27
C GLY A 81 -0.66 -8.97 -11.33
N LEU A 82 0.46 -8.27 -11.56
CA LEU A 82 0.82 -7.04 -10.86
C LEU A 82 0.34 -5.84 -11.68
N ALA A 83 -0.03 -4.74 -11.01
CA ALA A 83 -0.40 -3.47 -11.62
C ALA A 83 0.31 -2.30 -10.93
N TRP A 84 0.44 -1.19 -11.66
CA TRP A 84 0.73 0.10 -11.03
C TRP A 84 -0.55 0.68 -10.45
N SER A 85 -0.47 1.31 -9.29
CA SER A 85 -1.48 2.28 -8.88
C SER A 85 -1.56 3.41 -9.91
N ASN A 86 -2.61 4.23 -9.87
CA ASN A 86 -2.56 5.55 -10.51
C ASN A 86 -1.42 6.39 -9.91
N THR A 87 -1.18 7.56 -10.49
CA THR A 87 -0.21 8.55 -10.01
C THR A 87 -0.93 9.58 -9.12
N PRO A 88 -0.40 9.93 -7.95
CA PRO A 88 -0.96 11.03 -7.17
C PRO A 88 -0.93 12.32 -7.98
N SER A 89 -2.06 13.03 -8.03
CA SER A 89 -2.16 14.26 -8.85
C SER A 89 -1.67 15.51 -8.11
N ALA A 90 -1.54 15.47 -6.78
CA ALA A 90 -0.99 16.54 -5.96
C ALA A 90 -0.40 16.03 -4.64
N SER A 91 0.32 16.90 -3.92
CA SER A 91 0.79 16.63 -2.56
C SER A 91 -0.39 16.43 -1.59
N GLY A 92 -0.24 15.53 -0.63
CA GLY A 92 -1.26 15.27 0.39
C GLY A 92 -2.30 14.23 0.00
N TRP A 93 -2.24 13.69 -1.22
CA TRP A 93 -3.07 12.56 -1.63
C TRP A 93 -2.75 11.31 -0.80
N SER A 94 -3.77 10.51 -0.50
CA SER A 94 -3.64 9.30 0.31
C SER A 94 -3.94 8.06 -0.52
N LEU A 95 -3.19 6.98 -0.30
CA LEU A 95 -3.46 5.68 -0.92
C LEU A 95 -4.66 5.02 -0.23
N ARG A 96 -5.57 4.45 -1.01
CA ARG A 96 -6.69 3.65 -0.51
C ARG A 96 -6.92 2.41 -1.38
N TRP A 97 -7.62 1.44 -0.81
CA TRP A 97 -8.25 0.35 -1.57
C TRP A 97 -9.67 0.77 -1.94
N ASN A 98 -10.00 0.79 -3.23
CA ASN A 98 -11.32 1.20 -3.71
C ASN A 98 -12.30 0.02 -3.90
N GLY A 99 -11.92 -1.20 -3.53
CA GLY A 99 -12.67 -2.43 -3.78
C GLY A 99 -12.16 -3.24 -4.98
N THR A 100 -11.43 -2.61 -5.90
CA THR A 100 -10.91 -3.23 -7.13
C THR A 100 -9.42 -2.99 -7.37
N ALA A 101 -8.89 -1.87 -6.91
CA ALA A 101 -7.51 -1.43 -7.13
C ALA A 101 -7.00 -0.60 -5.94
N LEU A 102 -5.67 -0.53 -5.82
CA LEU A 102 -5.03 0.52 -5.04
C LEU A 102 -5.00 1.81 -5.86
N GLU A 103 -5.52 2.89 -5.27
CA GLU A 103 -5.53 4.21 -5.89
C GLU A 103 -5.09 5.29 -4.90
N TRP A 104 -4.34 6.26 -5.41
CA TRP A 104 -4.17 7.56 -4.79
C TRP A 104 -5.45 8.36 -5.01
N PHE A 105 -5.93 8.96 -3.92
CA PHE A 105 -7.16 9.71 -3.90
C PHE A 105 -6.98 11.06 -3.19
N ASP A 106 -7.72 12.08 -3.62
CA ASP A 106 -7.77 13.39 -2.98
C ASP A 106 -8.54 13.29 -1.65
N PRO A 107 -7.90 13.48 -0.48
CA PRO A 107 -8.59 13.41 0.80
C PRO A 107 -9.62 14.52 1.01
N ALA A 108 -9.62 15.60 0.23
CA ALA A 108 -10.67 16.62 0.27
C ALA A 108 -11.67 16.48 -0.88
N GLY A 109 -11.48 15.52 -1.79
CA GLY A 109 -12.31 15.36 -2.97
C GLY A 109 -13.75 14.96 -2.65
N ALA A 110 -14.68 15.30 -3.55
CA ALA A 110 -16.12 15.09 -3.36
C ALA A 110 -16.58 13.63 -3.24
N SER A 111 -15.74 12.68 -3.66
CA SER A 111 -15.98 11.25 -3.52
C SER A 111 -15.13 10.61 -2.41
N ASN A 112 -14.51 11.43 -1.54
CA ASN A 112 -13.78 10.91 -0.38
C ASN A 112 -14.77 10.51 0.72
N PRO A 113 -14.77 9.25 1.19
CA PRO A 113 -15.55 8.85 2.36
C PRO A 113 -14.98 9.40 3.68
N ASN A 114 -13.73 9.84 3.71
CA ASN A 114 -13.08 10.33 4.93
C ASN A 114 -13.21 11.86 5.03
N TRP A 115 -13.29 12.40 6.25
CA TRP A 115 -13.29 13.86 6.45
C TRP A 115 -11.87 14.42 6.51
N SER A 116 -11.55 15.41 5.67
CA SER A 116 -10.28 16.12 5.68
C SER A 116 -10.20 17.15 6.81
N LEU A 117 -8.99 17.40 7.32
CA LEU A 117 -8.69 18.46 8.28
C LEU A 117 -8.93 19.87 7.71
N THR A 118 -8.86 20.01 6.39
CA THR A 118 -9.15 21.27 5.68
C THR A 118 -10.59 21.33 5.18
N GLY A 119 -11.41 20.33 5.51
CA GLY A 119 -12.75 20.13 4.96
C GLY A 119 -12.73 19.44 3.59
N ASN A 120 -13.90 18.89 3.23
CA ASN A 120 -14.14 18.23 1.96
C ASN A 120 -14.92 19.15 1.02
N ALA A 121 -14.62 19.09 -0.28
CA ALA A 121 -15.57 19.48 -1.30
C ALA A 121 -16.77 18.54 -1.19
N LEU A 122 -17.99 19.08 -1.11
CA LEU A 122 -19.19 18.25 -1.05
C LEU A 122 -19.78 18.10 -2.45
N SER A 123 -20.27 16.89 -2.77
CA SER A 123 -21.18 16.70 -3.91
C SER A 123 -22.61 17.12 -3.51
N THR A 124 -23.64 16.68 -4.25
CA THR A 124 -25.05 16.99 -3.93
C THR A 124 -25.48 16.56 -2.53
N THR A 125 -24.85 15.54 -1.94
CA THR A 125 -25.10 15.12 -0.56
C THR A 125 -23.78 14.92 0.16
N GLY A 126 -23.53 15.70 1.20
CA GLY A 126 -22.34 15.58 2.05
C GLY A 126 -22.74 15.47 3.52
N VAL A 127 -22.24 14.46 4.22
CA VAL A 127 -22.53 14.24 5.64
C VAL A 127 -21.24 14.03 6.42
N LEU A 128 -21.13 14.69 7.57
CA LEU A 128 -20.20 14.34 8.64
C LEU A 128 -21.03 13.63 9.72
N GLY A 129 -20.96 12.31 9.78
CA GLY A 129 -21.77 11.57 10.75
C GLY A 129 -21.78 10.06 10.53
N ALA A 130 -22.75 9.41 11.16
CA ALA A 130 -22.99 7.97 11.11
C ALA A 130 -24.39 7.70 10.57
N THR A 131 -24.54 6.63 9.80
CA THR A 131 -25.84 6.13 9.32
C THR A 131 -26.47 5.11 10.27
N THR A 132 -25.78 4.79 11.36
CA THR A 132 -26.21 3.86 12.41
C THR A 132 -26.55 4.63 13.69
N ASN A 133 -27.16 3.95 14.67
CA ASN A 133 -27.58 4.55 15.95
C ASN A 133 -26.40 4.80 16.91
N GLN A 134 -25.33 5.39 16.40
CA GLN A 134 -24.10 5.70 17.13
C GLN A 134 -24.01 7.20 17.34
N ASN A 135 -23.52 7.60 18.51
CA ASN A 135 -23.22 9.00 18.80
C ASN A 135 -22.02 9.47 17.97
N ILE A 136 -22.02 10.76 17.62
CA ILE A 136 -20.85 11.42 17.03
C ILE A 136 -20.09 12.14 18.12
N SER A 137 -18.87 11.67 18.42
CA SER A 137 -18.02 12.22 19.48
C SER A 137 -16.92 13.11 18.92
N PHE A 138 -16.73 14.27 19.54
CA PHE A 138 -15.61 15.17 19.33
C PHE A 138 -14.65 15.05 20.51
N ILE A 139 -13.43 14.61 20.21
CA ILE A 139 -12.42 14.27 21.20
C ILE A 139 -11.26 15.28 21.13
N THR A 140 -10.76 15.71 22.28
CA THR A 140 -9.53 16.52 22.38
C THR A 140 -8.73 16.04 23.57
N ASN A 141 -7.43 15.81 23.36
CA ASN A 141 -6.53 15.22 24.36
C ASN A 141 -7.06 13.88 24.92
N ASN A 142 -7.53 12.99 24.03
CA ASN A 142 -8.10 11.68 24.36
C ASN A 142 -9.33 11.69 25.29
N LEU A 143 -9.98 12.86 25.46
CA LEU A 143 -11.22 13.01 26.22
C LEU A 143 -12.33 13.51 25.30
N GLU A 144 -13.53 12.91 25.41
CA GLU A 144 -14.71 13.43 24.71
C GLU A 144 -15.10 14.79 25.30
N ARG A 145 -15.09 15.83 24.46
CA ARG A 145 -15.45 17.22 24.83
C ARG A 145 -16.85 17.59 24.36
N MET A 146 -17.33 16.94 23.30
CA MET A 146 -18.70 17.08 22.80
C MET A 146 -19.18 15.76 22.22
N SER A 147 -20.46 15.45 22.36
CA SER A 147 -21.10 14.40 21.56
C SER A 147 -22.46 14.83 21.07
N ILE A 148 -22.86 14.30 19.91
CA ILE A 148 -24.22 14.36 19.41
C ILE A 148 -24.78 12.95 19.57
N SER A 149 -25.79 12.79 20.42
CA SER A 149 -26.47 11.50 20.59
C SER A 149 -27.25 11.15 19.33
N SER A 150 -27.52 9.86 19.13
CA SER A 150 -28.35 9.43 18.01
C SER A 150 -29.79 9.98 18.05
N ASP A 151 -30.27 10.37 19.24
CA ASP A 151 -31.54 11.09 19.44
C ASP A 151 -31.44 12.61 19.18
N GLY A 152 -30.27 13.10 18.76
CA GLY A 152 -30.02 14.50 18.40
C GLY A 152 -29.74 15.43 19.58
N ILE A 153 -29.41 14.90 20.75
CA ILE A 153 -29.01 15.72 21.92
C ILE A 153 -27.52 16.00 21.83
N ILE A 154 -27.14 17.27 21.90
CA ILE A 154 -25.75 17.70 21.98
C ILE A 154 -25.35 17.77 23.46
N GLY A 155 -24.33 17.02 23.84
CA GLY A 155 -23.69 17.13 25.15
C GLY A 155 -22.35 17.85 25.03
N ILE A 156 -22.10 18.85 25.89
CA ILE A 156 -20.80 19.52 26.05
C ILE A 156 -20.22 19.13 27.41
N LYS A 157 -18.97 18.63 27.40
CA LYS A 157 -18.32 18.01 28.56
C LYS A 157 -17.12 18.84 29.03
N ASP A 158 -17.01 19.05 30.35
CA ASP A 158 -15.88 19.78 30.96
C ASP A 158 -14.58 18.96 31.08
N GLY A 159 -14.63 17.66 30.83
CA GLY A 159 -13.46 16.76 30.87
C GLY A 159 -13.36 15.91 32.13
N THR A 160 -14.35 15.96 33.02
CA THR A 160 -14.47 15.00 34.13
C THR A 160 -15.26 13.78 33.66
N ASN A 161 -14.80 12.57 33.97
CA ASN A 161 -15.49 11.32 33.62
C ASN A 161 -16.91 11.32 34.20
N GLY A 162 -17.92 11.65 33.40
CA GLY A 162 -19.35 11.62 33.78
C GLY A 162 -20.06 12.97 33.94
N GLY A 163 -19.39 14.12 33.80
CA GLY A 163 -20.04 15.44 33.89
C GLY A 163 -20.44 16.01 32.53
N LEU A 164 -21.73 15.97 32.18
CA LEU A 164 -22.28 16.81 31.11
C LEU A 164 -22.59 18.18 31.72
N THR A 165 -21.81 19.20 31.37
CA THR A 165 -22.02 20.55 31.90
C THR A 165 -23.20 21.23 31.20
N THR A 166 -23.54 20.82 29.97
CA THR A 166 -24.70 21.35 29.23
C THR A 166 -25.23 20.33 28.22
N ASN A 167 -26.53 20.06 28.27
CA ASN A 167 -27.26 19.34 27.22
C ASN A 167 -28.07 20.35 26.39
N VAL A 168 -27.87 20.36 25.09
CA VAL A 168 -28.60 21.17 24.11
C VAL A 168 -29.29 20.21 23.14
N GLY A 169 -30.60 20.03 23.26
CA GLY A 169 -31.31 19.02 22.46
C GLY A 169 -32.81 19.03 22.71
N LYS A 170 -33.54 18.24 21.90
CA LYS A 170 -35.00 18.22 21.73
C LYS A 170 -35.78 18.31 23.06
N SER A 171 -36.03 19.53 23.50
CA SER A 171 -37.18 19.87 24.33
C SER A 171 -38.32 20.17 23.37
N THR A 172 -39.52 19.67 23.64
CA THR A 172 -40.75 20.10 22.96
C THR A 172 -41.13 21.55 23.31
N GLY A 173 -40.26 22.33 23.95
CA GLY A 173 -40.44 23.74 24.29
C GLY A 173 -39.15 24.57 24.26
N THR A 174 -39.30 25.88 24.47
CA THR A 174 -38.23 26.88 24.44
C THR A 174 -37.14 26.60 25.46
N VAL A 175 -35.89 26.45 25.01
CA VAL A 175 -34.72 26.35 25.89
C VAL A 175 -34.35 27.76 26.35
N ASN A 176 -34.65 28.07 27.61
CA ASN A 176 -34.27 29.34 28.23
C ASN A 176 -32.88 29.22 28.86
N LEU A 177 -31.85 29.68 28.14
CA LEU A 177 -30.48 29.78 28.66
C LEU A 177 -30.31 31.11 29.39
N LEU A 178 -30.93 31.26 30.56
CA LEU A 178 -30.58 32.36 31.47
C LEU A 178 -29.36 31.94 32.28
N GLY A 179 -28.23 32.61 32.04
CA GLY A 179 -27.10 32.60 32.96
C GLY A 179 -27.47 33.35 34.24
N THR A 180 -27.15 32.78 35.39
CA THR A 180 -27.08 33.49 36.67
C THR A 180 -25.88 34.42 36.70
#